data_AF-A0A8T5M3J2-F1
#
_entry.id   AF-A0A8T5M3J2-F1
#
_cell.length_a   1.000
_cell.length_b   1.000
_cell.length_c   1.000
_cell.angle_alpha   90.00
_cell.angle_beta   90.00
_cell.angle_gamma   90.00
#
_symmetry.space_group_name_H-M   'P 1'
#
loop_
_entity.id
_entity.type
_entity.pdbx_description
1 polymer ?
#
loop_
_entity_poly.entity_id
_entity_poly.type
_entity_poly.pdbx_seq_one_letter_code
_entity_poly.pdbx_strand_id
1 'polypeptide(L)'
;MFEKPKFCASTIIHILLTAYLIWQVIVFIQFMQFPELSHNQAINTLIFLSILSVNIIRMIRRSNTNYAKNIVEERKKGQDRNLLYNYINTNLNTLSSGKIQEMKNDIHLIIARDTVPRSLKKKVSILLSKLNDNFEKAEYKENLEELRTSKETLETDIRYLEEQKKELAQTKEDKNNEIKNDLDIRNNRVYLKDNLTTEEIAVLNDEGYIQCNEYCVEQQKTLTVLVKPTLNHSKTHTFLVWSVKNLLENKFKVVHLREHDTKDADITFIHNKKDYALEIETGTWLKKKKQFQDKVKQLNRKYKNCWMFIVSNKNLVVQYNKYGVTTQRKSVEKKLQKLLQN
;
A
#
# COMPACT_ATOMS: atom_id res chain seq x y z
N MET A 1 -45.82 -50.96 -31.26
CA MET A 1 -45.53 -50.74 -29.83
C MET A 1 -46.76 -51.23 -29.08
N PHE A 2 -46.72 -52.44 -28.53
CA PHE A 2 -47.89 -53.03 -27.85
C PHE A 2 -48.12 -52.29 -26.53
N GLU A 3 -49.24 -51.58 -26.41
CA GLU A 3 -49.71 -51.10 -25.12
C GLU A 3 -50.03 -52.32 -24.26
N LYS A 4 -49.25 -52.54 -23.20
CA LYS A 4 -49.59 -53.55 -22.20
C LYS A 4 -50.97 -53.18 -21.62
N PRO A 5 -51.93 -54.13 -21.54
CA PRO A 5 -53.23 -53.85 -20.95
C PRO A 5 -53.01 -53.37 -19.51
N LYS A 6 -53.38 -52.12 -19.23
CA LYS A 6 -53.48 -51.61 -17.87
C LYS A 6 -54.65 -52.34 -17.22
N PHE A 7 -54.40 -53.50 -16.63
CA PHE A 7 -55.33 -54.06 -15.65
C PHE A 7 -55.47 -53.02 -14.55
N CYS A 8 -56.59 -52.31 -14.57
CA CYS A 8 -56.86 -51.30 -13.58
C CYS A 8 -56.94 -52.03 -12.24
N ALA A 9 -56.22 -51.56 -11.22
CA ALA A 9 -56.28 -52.16 -9.88
C ALA A 9 -57.73 -52.26 -9.39
N SER A 10 -58.61 -51.37 -9.85
CA SER A 10 -60.07 -51.42 -9.71
C SER A 10 -60.68 -52.75 -10.18
N THR A 11 -60.25 -53.31 -11.31
CA THR A 11 -60.79 -54.57 -11.87
C THR A 11 -60.38 -55.78 -11.04
N ILE A 12 -59.12 -55.82 -10.57
CA ILE A 12 -58.65 -56.89 -9.67
C ILE A 12 -59.32 -56.78 -8.30
N ILE A 13 -59.47 -55.55 -7.77
CA ILE A 13 -60.21 -55.29 -6.53
C ILE A 13 -61.66 -55.74 -6.68
N HIS A 14 -62.31 -55.43 -7.80
CA HIS A 14 -63.66 -55.91 -8.08
C HIS A 14 -63.70 -57.43 -8.12
N ILE A 15 -62.86 -58.10 -8.90
CA ILE A 15 -62.83 -59.57 -8.97
C ILE A 15 -62.61 -60.20 -7.59
N LEU A 16 -61.72 -59.67 -6.76
CA LEU A 16 -61.49 -60.15 -5.38
C LEU A 16 -62.70 -59.90 -4.48
N LEU A 17 -63.39 -58.75 -4.62
CA LEU A 17 -64.64 -58.46 -3.93
C LEU A 17 -65.76 -59.40 -4.38
N THR A 18 -65.90 -59.66 -5.67
CA THR A 18 -66.92 -60.57 -6.19
C THR A 18 -66.64 -62.00 -5.76
N ALA A 19 -65.39 -62.46 -5.84
CA ALA A 19 -64.99 -63.78 -5.36
C ALA A 19 -65.19 -63.93 -3.84
N TYR A 20 -64.91 -62.87 -3.07
CA TYR A 20 -65.19 -62.81 -1.63
C TYR A 20 -66.69 -62.87 -1.32
N LEU A 21 -67.52 -62.13 -2.04
CA LEU A 21 -68.98 -62.16 -1.91
C LEU A 21 -69.54 -63.55 -2.27
N ILE A 22 -69.02 -64.17 -3.34
CA ILE A 22 -69.37 -65.54 -3.71
C ILE A 22 -68.96 -66.53 -2.61
N TRP A 23 -67.77 -66.38 -2.03
CA TRP A 23 -67.30 -67.21 -0.92
C TRP A 23 -68.15 -67.02 0.34
N GLN A 24 -68.51 -65.79 0.69
CA GLN A 24 -69.44 -65.47 1.78
C GLN A 24 -70.80 -66.15 1.59
N VAL A 25 -71.34 -66.12 0.37
CA VAL A 25 -72.60 -66.82 0.03
C VAL A 25 -72.44 -68.34 0.19
N ILE A 26 -71.33 -68.92 -0.25
CA ILE A 26 -71.06 -70.37 -0.10
C ILE A 26 -70.93 -70.76 1.39
N VAL A 27 -70.17 -70.00 2.19
CA VAL A 27 -70.01 -70.22 3.64
C VAL A 27 -71.34 -70.08 4.36
N PHE A 28 -72.16 -69.08 3.99
CA PHE A 28 -73.50 -68.89 4.53
C PHE A 28 -74.43 -70.07 4.20
N ILE A 29 -74.40 -70.56 2.96
CA ILE A 29 -75.15 -71.74 2.53
C ILE A 29 -74.70 -72.99 3.32
N GLN A 30 -73.39 -73.20 3.51
CA GLN A 30 -72.86 -74.33 4.29
C GLN A 30 -73.22 -74.23 5.78
N PHE A 31 -73.20 -73.03 6.36
CA PHE A 31 -73.62 -72.76 7.73
C PHE A 31 -75.12 -73.07 7.95
N MET A 32 -75.97 -72.72 6.98
CA MET A 32 -77.41 -73.05 7.00
C MET A 32 -77.68 -74.56 6.88
N GLN A 33 -76.77 -75.33 6.29
CA GLN A 33 -76.91 -76.77 6.10
C GLN A 33 -76.38 -77.61 7.28
N PHE A 34 -75.50 -77.05 8.13
CA PHE A 34 -74.88 -77.76 9.25
C PHE A 34 -74.80 -76.88 10.51
N PRO A 35 -75.90 -76.72 11.27
CA PRO A 35 -75.96 -75.83 12.44
C PRO A 35 -75.11 -76.28 13.65
N GLU A 36 -74.54 -77.49 13.62
CA GLU A 36 -73.67 -78.02 14.69
C GLU A 36 -72.17 -77.69 14.51
N LEU A 37 -71.79 -76.96 13.45
CA LEU A 37 -70.41 -76.49 13.24
C LEU A 37 -70.00 -75.51 14.37
N SER A 38 -69.07 -75.98 15.21
CA SER A 38 -68.67 -75.38 16.49
C SER A 38 -68.41 -73.86 16.43
N HIS A 39 -68.77 -73.15 17.50
CA HIS A 39 -68.50 -71.72 17.75
C HIS A 39 -67.06 -71.28 17.37
N ASN A 40 -66.08 -72.19 17.47
CA ASN A 40 -64.69 -71.98 17.07
C ASN A 40 -64.49 -71.69 15.56
N GLN A 41 -65.31 -72.24 14.67
CA GLN A 41 -65.21 -71.98 13.23
C GLN A 41 -65.73 -70.59 12.87
N ALA A 42 -66.79 -70.11 13.55
CA ALA A 42 -67.26 -68.74 13.40
C ALA A 42 -66.18 -67.72 13.86
N ILE A 43 -65.53 -67.99 15.00
CA ILE A 43 -64.41 -67.18 15.51
C ILE A 43 -63.23 -67.18 14.53
N ASN A 44 -62.81 -68.35 14.03
CA ASN A 44 -61.71 -68.45 13.05
C ASN A 44 -62.04 -67.75 11.73
N THR A 45 -63.29 -67.80 11.29
CA THR A 45 -63.76 -67.06 10.11
C THR A 45 -63.67 -65.56 10.36
N LEU A 46 -64.12 -65.07 11.51
CA LEU A 46 -64.04 -63.65 11.86
C LEU A 46 -62.59 -63.13 11.96
N ILE A 47 -61.70 -63.93 12.54
CA ILE A 47 -60.25 -63.65 12.57
C ILE A 47 -59.70 -63.58 11.14
N PHE A 48 -60.03 -64.56 10.29
CA PHE A 48 -59.60 -64.57 8.89
C PHE A 48 -60.10 -63.33 8.12
N LEU A 49 -61.35 -62.93 8.32
CA LEU A 49 -61.94 -61.73 7.70
C LEU A 49 -61.26 -60.43 8.17
N SER A 50 -60.91 -60.34 9.45
CA SER A 50 -60.17 -59.18 9.97
C SER A 50 -58.76 -59.09 9.37
N ILE A 51 -58.06 -60.23 9.22
CA ILE A 51 -56.75 -60.28 8.56
C ILE A 51 -56.87 -59.91 7.07
N LEU A 52 -57.88 -60.43 6.38
CA LEU A 52 -58.13 -60.16 4.95
C LEU A 52 -58.44 -58.68 4.71
N SER A 53 -59.33 -58.08 5.51
CA SER A 53 -59.69 -56.66 5.39
C SER A 53 -58.50 -55.72 5.66
N VAL A 54 -57.65 -56.03 6.66
CA VAL A 54 -56.40 -55.28 6.89
C VAL A 54 -55.44 -55.40 5.71
N ASN A 55 -55.32 -56.58 5.10
CA ASN A 55 -54.48 -56.79 3.91
C ASN A 55 -55.02 -56.04 2.67
N ILE A 56 -56.34 -56.01 2.47
CA ILE A 56 -56.99 -55.23 1.41
C ILE A 56 -56.75 -53.73 1.63
N ILE A 57 -56.94 -53.22 2.85
CA ILE A 57 -56.68 -51.81 3.17
C ILE A 57 -55.20 -51.45 2.93
N ARG A 58 -54.26 -52.31 3.32
CA ARG A 58 -52.82 -52.13 3.03
C ARG A 58 -52.55 -52.11 1.53
N MET A 59 -53.20 -52.99 0.75
CA MET A 59 -53.07 -53.03 -0.70
C MET A 59 -53.62 -51.76 -1.36
N ILE A 60 -54.80 -51.28 -0.94
CA ILE A 60 -55.39 -50.03 -1.44
C ILE A 60 -54.50 -48.84 -1.08
N ARG A 61 -54.02 -48.74 0.18
CA ARG A 61 -53.08 -47.69 0.60
C ARG A 61 -51.80 -47.72 -0.22
N ARG A 62 -51.22 -48.89 -0.47
CA ARG A 62 -50.03 -49.05 -1.34
C ARG A 62 -50.34 -48.61 -2.77
N SER A 63 -51.49 -48.99 -3.33
CA SER A 63 -51.93 -48.60 -4.67
C SER A 63 -52.12 -47.09 -4.79
N ASN A 64 -52.83 -46.45 -3.85
CA ASN A 64 -53.03 -45.01 -3.81
C ASN A 64 -51.71 -44.25 -3.61
N THR A 65 -50.83 -44.76 -2.74
CA THR A 65 -49.49 -44.17 -2.54
C THR A 65 -48.66 -44.26 -3.82
N ASN A 66 -48.69 -45.39 -4.51
CA ASN A 66 -47.99 -45.57 -5.79
C ASN A 66 -48.60 -44.67 -6.88
N TYR A 67 -49.92 -44.53 -6.93
CA TYR A 67 -50.60 -43.64 -7.88
C TYR A 67 -50.26 -42.16 -7.60
N ALA A 68 -50.30 -41.72 -6.34
CA ALA A 68 -49.90 -40.37 -5.95
C ALA A 68 -48.42 -40.11 -6.27
N LYS A 69 -47.54 -41.07 -5.97
CA LYS A 69 -46.11 -41.01 -6.36
C LYS A 69 -45.95 -40.86 -7.87
N ASN A 70 -46.67 -41.67 -8.66
CA ASN A 70 -46.65 -41.60 -10.13
C ASN A 70 -47.15 -40.24 -10.64
N ILE A 71 -48.22 -39.66 -10.07
CA ILE A 71 -48.70 -38.33 -10.45
C ILE A 71 -47.65 -37.25 -10.15
N VAL A 72 -47.06 -37.28 -8.95
CA VAL A 72 -46.02 -36.32 -8.56
C VAL A 72 -44.80 -36.45 -9.48
N GLU A 73 -44.42 -37.68 -9.82
CA GLU A 73 -43.31 -37.96 -10.74
C GLU A 73 -43.61 -37.48 -12.17
N GLU A 74 -44.81 -37.71 -12.70
CA GLU A 74 -45.23 -37.21 -14.02
C GLU A 74 -45.32 -35.68 -14.06
N ARG A 75 -45.78 -35.03 -12.99
CA ARG A 75 -45.75 -33.55 -12.88
C ARG A 75 -44.32 -33.02 -12.90
N LYS A 76 -43.41 -33.64 -12.14
CA LYS A 76 -41.98 -33.29 -12.16
C LYS A 76 -41.37 -33.48 -13.55
N LYS A 77 -41.65 -34.61 -14.21
CA LYS A 77 -41.23 -34.85 -15.62
C LYS A 77 -41.76 -33.78 -16.56
N GLY A 78 -43.01 -33.34 -16.37
CA GLY A 78 -43.60 -32.24 -17.14
C GLY A 78 -42.88 -30.90 -16.93
N GLN A 79 -42.57 -30.57 -15.67
CA GLN A 79 -41.81 -29.36 -15.32
C GLN A 79 -40.39 -29.40 -15.91
N ASP A 80 -39.68 -30.52 -15.75
CA ASP A 80 -38.34 -30.73 -16.31
C ASP A 80 -38.34 -30.55 -17.85
N ARG A 81 -39.36 -31.09 -18.54
CA ARG A 81 -39.51 -30.92 -20.00
C ARG A 81 -39.71 -29.46 -20.39
N ASN A 82 -40.60 -28.75 -19.69
CA ASN A 82 -40.86 -27.34 -19.96
C ASN A 82 -39.61 -26.49 -19.74
N LEU A 83 -38.87 -26.76 -18.66
CA LEU A 83 -37.60 -26.09 -18.38
C LEU A 83 -36.57 -26.36 -19.48
N LEU A 84 -36.42 -27.61 -19.94
CA LEU A 84 -35.54 -27.95 -21.06
C LEU A 84 -35.95 -27.24 -22.35
N TYR A 85 -37.24 -27.16 -22.67
CA TYR A 85 -37.70 -26.43 -23.84
C TYR A 85 -37.36 -24.95 -23.76
N ASN A 86 -37.53 -24.33 -22.58
CA ASN A 86 -37.12 -22.95 -22.37
C ASN A 86 -35.61 -22.79 -22.62
N TYR A 87 -34.77 -23.64 -22.00
CA TYR A 87 -33.32 -23.59 -22.17
C TYR A 87 -32.85 -23.83 -23.61
N ILE A 88 -33.51 -24.73 -24.36
CA ILE A 88 -33.20 -24.97 -25.77
C ILE A 88 -33.43 -23.72 -26.63
N ASN A 89 -34.40 -22.88 -26.25
CA ASN A 89 -34.79 -21.68 -27.00
C ASN A 89 -34.13 -20.39 -26.48
N THR A 90 -33.40 -20.43 -25.36
CA THR A 90 -32.70 -19.27 -24.80
C THR A 90 -31.51 -18.87 -25.67
N ASN A 91 -31.34 -17.56 -25.92
CA ASN A 91 -30.13 -17.03 -26.56
C ASN A 91 -28.95 -17.04 -25.57
N LEU A 92 -28.03 -17.99 -25.73
CA LEU A 92 -26.91 -18.16 -24.80
C LEU A 92 -25.89 -17.01 -24.83
N ASN A 93 -25.79 -16.27 -25.94
CA ASN A 93 -24.80 -15.21 -26.12
C ASN A 93 -25.04 -13.99 -25.20
N THR A 94 -26.22 -13.87 -24.61
CA THR A 94 -26.61 -12.74 -23.74
C THR A 94 -26.54 -13.08 -22.25
N LEU A 95 -26.18 -14.31 -21.90
CA LEU A 95 -26.16 -14.77 -20.52
C LEU A 95 -24.77 -14.59 -19.89
N SER A 96 -24.75 -14.35 -18.58
CA SER A 96 -23.52 -14.38 -17.79
C SER A 96 -22.99 -15.80 -17.62
N SER A 97 -21.70 -15.94 -17.31
CA SER A 97 -21.07 -17.23 -17.01
C SER A 97 -21.81 -17.95 -15.88
N GLY A 98 -22.16 -17.22 -14.82
CA GLY A 98 -22.93 -17.73 -13.68
C GLY A 98 -24.30 -18.29 -14.07
N LYS A 99 -25.04 -17.60 -14.96
CA LYS A 99 -26.36 -18.09 -15.41
C LYS A 99 -26.26 -19.31 -16.32
N ILE A 100 -25.22 -19.37 -17.16
CA ILE A 100 -24.92 -20.54 -17.98
C ILE A 100 -24.57 -21.75 -17.11
N GLN A 101 -23.80 -21.56 -16.03
CA GLN A 101 -23.45 -22.63 -15.09
C GLN A 101 -24.67 -23.14 -14.32
N GLU A 102 -25.58 -22.25 -13.90
CA GLU A 102 -26.87 -22.62 -13.30
C GLU A 102 -27.68 -23.50 -14.26
N MET A 103 -27.81 -23.10 -15.53
CA MET A 103 -28.49 -23.88 -16.56
C MET A 103 -27.85 -25.26 -16.77
N LYS A 104 -26.51 -25.36 -16.77
CA LYS A 104 -25.80 -26.65 -16.86
C LYS A 104 -26.15 -27.55 -15.68
N ASN A 105 -26.10 -27.02 -14.46
CA ASN A 105 -26.40 -27.76 -13.24
C ASN A 105 -27.84 -28.32 -13.27
N ASP A 106 -28.80 -27.51 -13.67
CA ASP A 106 -30.20 -27.93 -13.82
C ASP A 106 -30.35 -29.06 -14.85
N ILE A 107 -29.73 -28.93 -16.02
CA ILE A 107 -29.78 -29.97 -17.06
C ILE A 107 -29.15 -31.27 -16.54
N HIS A 108 -28.03 -31.21 -15.82
CA HIS A 108 -27.42 -32.39 -15.22
C HIS A 108 -28.33 -33.07 -14.18
N LEU A 109 -29.02 -32.29 -13.35
CA LEU A 109 -30.02 -32.82 -12.40
C LEU A 109 -31.20 -33.50 -13.11
N ILE A 110 -31.68 -32.92 -14.21
CA ILE A 110 -32.76 -33.50 -15.03
C ILE A 110 -32.30 -34.80 -15.69
N ILE A 111 -31.09 -34.84 -16.25
CA ILE A 111 -30.49 -36.06 -16.84
C ILE A 111 -30.35 -37.16 -15.80
N ALA A 112 -29.86 -36.84 -14.59
CA ALA A 112 -29.67 -37.80 -13.51
C ALA A 112 -30.97 -38.48 -13.05
N ARG A 113 -32.12 -37.84 -13.26
CA ARG A 113 -33.45 -38.39 -12.95
C ARG A 113 -34.04 -39.25 -14.09
N ASP A 114 -33.35 -39.37 -15.23
CA ASP A 114 -33.81 -40.03 -16.47
C ASP A 114 -35.20 -39.56 -16.94
N THR A 115 -35.54 -38.28 -16.70
CA THR A 115 -36.83 -37.68 -17.10
C THR A 115 -36.83 -37.18 -18.54
N VAL A 116 -35.67 -37.20 -19.21
CA VAL A 116 -35.46 -36.66 -20.55
C VAL A 116 -36.10 -37.56 -21.63
N PRO A 117 -37.09 -37.08 -22.39
CA PRO A 117 -37.65 -37.83 -23.51
C PRO A 117 -36.60 -38.19 -24.55
N ARG A 118 -36.70 -39.40 -25.14
CA ARG A 118 -35.79 -39.85 -26.21
C ARG A 118 -35.69 -38.84 -27.35
N SER A 119 -36.79 -38.19 -27.71
CA SER A 119 -36.85 -37.15 -28.75
C SER A 119 -36.02 -35.89 -28.43
N LEU A 120 -35.77 -35.62 -27.14
CA LEU A 120 -34.99 -34.47 -26.69
C LEU A 120 -33.52 -34.80 -26.39
N LYS A 121 -33.14 -36.07 -26.19
CA LYS A 121 -31.76 -36.45 -25.81
C LYS A 121 -30.69 -35.85 -26.75
N LYS A 122 -30.91 -35.91 -28.06
CA LYS A 122 -29.99 -35.30 -29.05
C LYS A 122 -29.92 -33.77 -28.92
N LYS A 123 -31.07 -33.10 -28.72
CA LYS A 123 -31.14 -31.64 -28.56
C LYS A 123 -30.45 -31.20 -27.27
N VAL A 124 -30.66 -31.92 -26.18
CA VAL A 124 -30.02 -31.66 -24.88
C VAL A 124 -28.50 -31.83 -24.97
N SER A 125 -28.02 -32.88 -25.65
CA SER A 125 -26.58 -33.07 -25.88
C SER A 125 -25.96 -31.91 -26.68
N ILE A 126 -26.62 -31.48 -27.75
CA ILE A 126 -26.17 -30.30 -28.54
C ILE A 126 -26.21 -29.04 -27.67
N LEU A 127 -27.25 -28.84 -26.86
CA LEU A 127 -27.37 -27.71 -25.95
C LEU A 127 -26.23 -27.68 -24.92
N LEU A 128 -25.88 -28.82 -24.31
CA LEU A 128 -24.77 -28.90 -23.36
C LEU A 128 -23.43 -28.51 -23.99
N SER A 129 -23.16 -28.95 -25.23
CA SER A 129 -21.97 -28.52 -25.97
C SER A 129 -21.97 -27.01 -26.18
N LYS A 130 -23.11 -26.43 -26.64
CA LYS A 130 -23.23 -24.99 -26.81
C LYS A 130 -23.08 -24.23 -25.49
N LEU A 131 -23.60 -24.76 -24.38
CA LEU A 131 -23.47 -24.16 -23.07
C LEU A 131 -22.01 -24.10 -22.61
N ASN A 132 -21.20 -25.14 -22.87
CA ASN A 132 -19.77 -25.10 -22.55
C ASN A 132 -19.04 -24.03 -23.36
N ASP A 133 -19.22 -23.99 -24.68
CA ASP A 133 -18.56 -22.99 -25.53
C ASP A 133 -18.98 -21.55 -25.16
N ASN A 134 -20.26 -21.34 -24.80
CA ASN A 134 -20.75 -20.03 -24.38
C ASN A 134 -20.30 -19.67 -22.96
N PHE A 135 -20.17 -20.65 -22.07
CA PHE A 135 -19.65 -20.45 -20.72
C PHE A 135 -18.23 -19.89 -20.79
N GLU A 136 -17.33 -20.56 -21.51
CA GLU A 136 -15.94 -20.11 -21.66
C GLU A 136 -15.84 -18.71 -22.27
N LYS A 137 -16.69 -18.40 -23.26
CA LYS A 137 -16.74 -17.06 -23.87
C LYS A 137 -17.27 -15.99 -22.92
N ALA A 138 -18.32 -16.30 -22.16
CA ALA A 138 -18.91 -15.38 -21.18
C ALA A 138 -17.93 -15.11 -20.04
N GLU A 139 -17.31 -16.15 -19.50
CA GLU A 139 -16.29 -16.07 -18.45
C GLU A 139 -15.08 -15.24 -18.91
N TYR A 140 -14.57 -15.51 -20.12
CA TYR A 140 -13.49 -14.70 -20.68
C TYR A 140 -13.87 -13.21 -20.82
N LYS A 141 -15.08 -12.92 -21.30
CA LYS A 141 -15.56 -11.55 -21.48
C LYS A 141 -15.73 -10.83 -20.14
N GLU A 142 -16.29 -11.49 -19.13
CA GLU A 142 -16.46 -10.95 -17.78
C GLU A 142 -15.11 -10.66 -17.14
N ASN A 143 -14.18 -11.61 -17.19
CA ASN A 143 -12.81 -11.42 -16.68
C ASN A 143 -12.10 -10.26 -17.40
N LEU A 144 -12.28 -10.13 -18.71
CA LEU A 144 -11.70 -9.02 -19.48
C LEU A 144 -12.28 -7.67 -19.04
N GLU A 145 -13.58 -7.60 -18.76
CA GLU A 145 -14.24 -6.38 -18.32
C GLU A 145 -13.86 -6.00 -16.87
N GLU A 146 -13.71 -7.00 -16.00
CA GLU A 146 -13.17 -6.81 -14.65
C GLU A 146 -11.74 -6.26 -14.69
N LEU A 147 -10.88 -6.85 -15.53
CA LEU A 147 -9.51 -6.37 -15.73
C LEU A 147 -9.46 -4.95 -16.30
N ARG A 148 -10.37 -4.59 -17.21
CA ARG A 148 -10.49 -3.21 -17.72
C ARG A 148 -10.86 -2.23 -16.62
N THR A 149 -11.89 -2.55 -15.85
CA THR A 149 -12.35 -1.72 -14.73
C THR A 149 -11.25 -1.56 -13.68
N SER A 150 -10.55 -2.66 -13.35
CA SER A 150 -9.41 -2.65 -12.42
C SER A 150 -8.27 -1.78 -12.95
N LYS A 151 -7.92 -1.89 -14.23
CA LYS A 151 -6.92 -1.06 -14.89
C LYS A 151 -7.28 0.43 -14.82
N GLU A 152 -8.51 0.81 -15.16
CA GLU A 152 -8.97 2.21 -15.12
C GLU A 152 -8.93 2.81 -13.70
N THR A 153 -9.27 1.98 -12.70
CA THR A 153 -9.17 2.36 -11.29
C THR A 153 -7.71 2.61 -10.90
N LEU A 154 -6.81 1.69 -11.22
CA LEU A 154 -5.37 1.83 -10.96
C LEU A 154 -4.75 3.04 -11.66
N GLU A 155 -5.14 3.32 -12.91
CA GLU A 155 -4.68 4.52 -13.63
C GLU A 155 -5.14 5.81 -12.94
N THR A 156 -6.32 5.81 -12.34
CA THR A 156 -6.82 6.95 -11.56
C THR A 156 -6.07 7.12 -10.25
N ASP A 157 -5.80 6.03 -9.54
CA ASP A 157 -5.02 6.04 -8.30
C ASP A 157 -3.58 6.51 -8.53
N ILE A 158 -2.94 6.07 -9.62
CA ILE A 158 -1.59 6.51 -10.00
C ILE A 158 -1.58 8.03 -10.21
N ARG A 159 -2.51 8.57 -10.99
CA ARG A 159 -2.60 10.03 -11.21
C ARG A 159 -2.79 10.81 -9.91
N TYR A 160 -3.64 10.30 -9.01
CA TYR A 160 -3.87 10.91 -7.71
C TYR A 160 -2.60 10.93 -6.84
N LEU A 161 -1.87 9.82 -6.78
CA LEU A 161 -0.61 9.73 -6.03
C LEU A 161 0.49 10.61 -6.63
N GLU A 162 0.55 10.74 -7.95
CA GLU A 162 1.49 11.64 -8.63
C GLU A 162 1.24 13.10 -8.26
N GLU A 163 -0.02 13.54 -8.19
CA GLU A 163 -0.37 14.91 -7.79
C GLU A 163 -0.01 15.15 -6.31
N GLN A 164 -0.35 14.22 -5.40
CA GLN A 164 0.05 14.34 -4.00
C GLN A 164 1.57 14.43 -3.81
N LYS A 165 2.34 13.64 -4.58
CA LYS A 165 3.80 13.69 -4.55
C LYS A 165 4.33 15.06 -4.99
N LYS A 166 3.70 15.67 -5.99
CA LYS A 166 4.05 17.00 -6.49
C LYS A 166 3.72 18.10 -5.47
N GLU A 167 2.54 18.05 -4.86
CA GLU A 167 2.14 18.99 -3.79
C GLU A 167 3.08 18.92 -2.58
N LEU A 168 3.46 17.70 -2.17
CA LEU A 168 4.40 17.49 -1.08
C LEU A 168 5.80 18.02 -1.43
N ALA A 169 6.25 17.82 -2.66
CA ALA A 169 7.53 18.35 -3.13
C ALA A 169 7.54 19.89 -3.12
N GLN A 170 6.46 20.52 -3.60
CA GLN A 170 6.32 21.97 -3.58
C GLN A 170 6.30 22.51 -2.15
N THR A 171 5.50 21.91 -1.26
CA THR A 171 5.42 22.31 0.16
C THR A 171 6.78 22.20 0.84
N LYS A 172 7.55 21.15 0.54
CA LYS A 172 8.91 20.97 1.06
C LYS A 172 9.87 22.02 0.51
N GLU A 173 9.77 22.35 -0.78
CA GLU A 173 10.59 23.41 -1.40
C GLU A 173 10.28 24.79 -0.80
N ASP A 174 9.01 25.11 -0.63
CA ASP A 174 8.55 26.37 -0.03
C ASP A 174 9.06 26.50 1.41
N LYS A 175 8.90 25.46 2.22
CA LYS A 175 9.43 25.40 3.59
C LYS A 175 10.95 25.55 3.63
N ASN A 176 11.66 24.88 2.72
CA ASN A 176 13.12 25.02 2.61
C ASN A 176 13.52 26.45 2.24
N ASN A 177 12.78 27.12 1.35
CA ASN A 177 13.04 28.50 0.96
C ASN A 177 12.76 29.49 2.09
N GLU A 178 11.71 29.27 2.88
CA GLU A 178 11.43 30.01 4.12
C GLU A 178 12.60 29.92 5.10
N ILE A 179 13.05 28.70 5.42
CA ILE A 179 14.22 28.46 6.28
C ILE A 179 15.48 29.18 5.74
N LYS A 180 15.73 29.12 4.43
CA LYS A 180 16.89 29.79 3.82
C LYS A 180 16.83 31.32 4.00
N ASN A 181 15.65 31.91 3.91
CA ASN A 181 15.45 33.34 4.10
C ASN A 181 15.61 33.73 5.57
N ASP A 182 15.04 32.95 6.50
CA ASP A 182 15.10 33.21 7.94
C ASP A 182 16.53 33.14 8.49
N LEU A 183 17.32 32.18 7.99
CA LEU A 183 18.73 32.05 8.36
C LEU A 183 19.62 33.12 7.70
N ASP A 184 19.16 33.78 6.64
CA ASP A 184 19.94 34.68 5.79
C ASP A 184 21.22 34.00 5.27
N ILE A 185 21.06 32.84 4.61
CA ILE A 185 22.17 32.02 4.10
C ILE A 185 23.08 32.74 3.10
N ARG A 186 22.62 33.86 2.52
CA ARG A 186 23.40 34.65 1.56
C ARG A 186 24.47 35.48 2.24
N ASN A 187 24.18 36.00 3.44
CA ASN A 187 25.10 36.87 4.16
C ASN A 187 25.83 36.13 5.30
N ASN A 188 25.27 35.03 5.81
CA ASN A 188 25.83 34.29 6.93
C ASN A 188 26.61 33.04 6.48
N ARG A 189 27.93 33.05 6.68
CA ARG A 189 28.83 31.91 6.36
C ARG A 189 28.99 30.90 7.51
N VAL A 190 28.59 31.26 8.73
CA VAL A 190 28.81 30.46 9.94
C VAL A 190 27.56 30.47 10.81
N TYR A 191 27.13 29.28 11.23
CA TYR A 191 26.05 29.10 12.21
C TYR A 191 26.52 28.26 13.39
N LEU A 192 26.09 28.63 14.59
CA LEU A 192 26.29 27.81 15.80
C LEU A 192 25.27 26.68 15.79
N LYS A 193 25.74 25.43 15.90
CA LYS A 193 24.85 24.26 15.83
C LYS A 193 23.77 24.27 16.92
N ASP A 194 24.13 24.74 18.12
CA ASP A 194 23.23 24.74 19.28
C ASP A 194 22.02 25.68 19.11
N ASN A 195 22.06 26.58 18.13
CA ASN A 195 20.98 27.53 17.83
C ASN A 195 20.13 27.09 16.63
N LEU A 196 20.33 25.87 16.12
CA LEU A 196 19.65 25.36 14.93
C LEU A 196 18.80 24.14 15.26
N THR A 197 17.63 24.08 14.63
CA THR A 197 16.77 22.91 14.56
C THR A 197 17.34 21.86 13.60
N THR A 198 16.84 20.63 13.69
CA THR A 198 17.24 19.54 12.80
C THR A 198 16.92 19.84 11.32
N GLU A 199 15.80 20.51 11.05
CA GLU A 199 15.38 20.89 9.69
C GLU A 199 16.30 21.96 9.10
N GLU A 200 16.65 22.98 9.88
CA GLU A 200 17.63 24.02 9.48
C GLU A 200 19.01 23.41 9.21
N ILE A 201 19.47 22.49 10.05
CA ILE A 201 20.73 21.76 9.82
C ILE A 201 20.68 20.99 8.49
N ALA A 202 19.57 20.33 8.17
CA ALA A 202 19.41 19.62 6.91
C ALA A 202 19.48 20.58 5.71
N VAL A 203 18.76 21.69 5.77
CA VAL A 203 18.78 22.73 4.72
C VAL A 203 20.19 23.31 4.54
N LEU A 204 20.91 23.59 5.63
CA LEU A 204 22.28 24.09 5.57
C LEU A 204 23.25 23.06 4.96
N ASN A 205 23.10 21.76 5.28
CA ASN A 205 23.92 20.72 4.67
C ASN A 205 23.67 20.61 3.16
N ASP A 206 22.41 20.70 2.72
CA ASP A 206 22.03 20.73 1.30
C ASP A 206 22.64 21.96 0.57
N GLU A 207 22.79 23.07 1.29
CA GLU A 207 23.43 24.30 0.82
C GLU A 207 24.97 24.28 0.89
N GLY A 208 25.57 23.14 1.22
CA GLY A 208 27.01 22.91 1.24
C GLY A 208 27.72 23.39 2.50
N TYR A 209 27.00 23.67 3.59
CA TYR A 209 27.63 23.91 4.88
C TYR A 209 28.22 22.62 5.44
N ILE A 210 29.38 22.73 6.08
CA ILE A 210 30.12 21.61 6.64
C ILE A 210 30.17 21.77 8.15
N GLN A 211 29.74 20.74 8.89
CA GLN A 211 29.88 20.71 10.33
C GLN A 211 31.36 20.54 10.74
N CYS A 212 31.83 21.34 11.70
CA CYS A 212 33.14 21.17 12.32
C CYS A 212 33.18 21.66 13.76
N ASN A 213 34.20 21.21 14.50
CA ASN A 213 34.49 21.66 15.86
C ASN A 213 35.70 22.58 15.83
N GLU A 214 35.50 23.87 16.10
CA GLU A 214 36.55 24.87 15.97
C GLU A 214 36.64 25.75 17.22
N TYR A 215 37.87 26.15 17.55
CA TYR A 215 38.12 27.04 18.69
C TYR A 215 37.70 28.48 18.37
N CYS A 216 36.68 28.97 19.06
CA CYS A 216 36.20 30.35 18.96
C CYS A 216 37.09 31.28 19.79
N VAL A 217 37.68 32.26 19.13
CA VAL A 217 38.57 33.26 19.73
C VAL A 217 37.78 34.24 20.61
N GLU A 218 36.55 34.57 20.23
CA GLU A 218 35.68 35.44 21.04
C GLU A 218 35.26 34.77 22.35
N GLN A 219 34.75 33.54 22.27
CA GLN A 219 34.21 32.81 23.43
C GLN A 219 35.25 31.99 24.19
N GLN A 220 36.49 31.94 23.69
CA GLN A 220 37.62 31.20 24.25
C GLN A 220 37.35 29.69 24.48
N LYS A 221 36.42 29.09 23.73
CA LYS A 221 36.04 27.65 23.80
C LYS A 221 35.86 27.04 22.41
N THR A 222 35.90 25.71 22.34
CA THR A 222 35.57 24.97 21.09
C THR A 222 34.06 24.93 20.91
N LEU A 223 33.59 25.28 19.71
CA LEU A 223 32.17 25.28 19.33
C LEU A 223 31.93 24.27 18.22
N THR A 224 30.74 23.66 18.22
CA THR A 224 30.23 22.90 17.07
C THR A 224 29.50 23.86 16.15
N VAL A 225 29.96 23.98 14.91
CA VAL A 225 29.47 24.98 13.96
C VAL A 225 29.24 24.38 12.59
N LEU A 226 28.34 25.00 11.81
CA LEU A 226 28.17 24.76 10.39
C LEU A 226 28.80 25.93 9.62
N VAL A 227 29.73 25.63 8.71
CA VAL A 227 30.50 26.64 7.98
C VAL A 227 30.38 26.40 6.49
N LYS A 228 30.08 27.44 5.71
CA LYS A 228 30.14 27.44 4.23
C LYS A 228 31.47 28.01 3.79
N PRO A 229 32.45 27.17 3.38
CA PRO A 229 33.75 27.66 2.94
C PRO A 229 33.63 28.46 1.65
N THR A 230 34.41 29.52 1.51
CA THR A 230 34.59 30.20 0.22
C THR A 230 35.59 29.45 -0.66
N LEU A 231 35.50 29.62 -1.99
CA LEU A 231 36.24 28.82 -3.00
C LEU A 231 37.73 28.57 -2.69
N ASN A 232 38.42 29.50 -2.01
CA ASN A 232 39.85 29.41 -1.71
C ASN A 232 40.17 29.25 -0.22
N HIS A 233 39.17 29.23 0.66
CA HIS A 233 39.37 29.21 2.11
C HIS A 233 38.89 27.87 2.67
N SER A 234 39.67 27.30 3.59
CA SER A 234 39.22 26.14 4.35
C SER A 234 38.12 26.52 5.33
N LYS A 235 37.29 25.56 5.75
CA LYS A 235 36.28 25.76 6.81
C LYS A 235 36.90 26.35 8.08
N THR A 236 38.09 25.89 8.43
CA THR A 236 38.88 26.35 9.56
C THR A 236 39.32 27.81 9.44
N HIS A 237 39.76 28.23 8.26
CA HIS A 237 40.12 29.63 8.01
C HIS A 237 38.86 30.51 8.06
N THR A 238 37.80 30.11 7.35
CA THR A 238 36.52 30.83 7.30
C THR A 238 35.94 31.07 8.70
N PHE A 239 35.92 30.03 9.53
CA PHE A 239 35.46 30.16 10.92
C PHE A 239 36.36 31.08 11.76
N LEU A 240 37.68 31.02 11.56
CA LEU A 240 38.61 31.84 12.32
C LEU A 240 38.47 33.34 11.96
N VAL A 241 38.27 33.67 10.68
CA VAL A 241 37.92 35.04 10.23
C VAL A 241 36.67 35.53 10.94
N TRP A 242 35.58 34.76 10.86
CA TRP A 242 34.31 35.08 11.52
C TRP A 242 34.48 35.30 13.03
N SER A 243 35.19 34.40 13.71
CA SER A 243 35.39 34.48 15.16
C SER A 243 36.23 35.69 15.59
N VAL A 244 37.25 36.06 14.80
CA VAL A 244 38.06 37.26 15.06
C VAL A 244 37.27 38.53 14.79
N LYS A 245 36.46 38.56 13.73
CA LYS A 245 35.54 39.67 13.44
C LYS A 245 34.58 39.91 14.61
N ASN A 246 33.89 38.87 15.07
CA ASN A 246 32.96 39.01 16.20
C ASN A 246 33.68 39.51 17.46
N LEU A 247 34.89 39.02 17.75
CA LEU A 247 35.69 39.54 18.86
C LEU A 247 35.95 41.06 18.72
N LEU A 248 36.30 41.54 17.52
CA LEU A 248 36.54 42.96 17.25
C LEU A 248 35.27 43.80 17.40
N GLU A 249 34.16 43.35 16.84
CA GLU A 249 32.87 44.05 16.88
C GLU A 249 32.28 44.07 18.30
N ASN A 250 32.20 42.90 18.95
CA ASN A 250 31.49 42.75 20.21
C ASN A 250 32.30 43.21 21.41
N LYS A 251 33.61 42.88 21.46
CA LYS A 251 34.45 43.18 22.62
C LYS A 251 35.22 44.49 22.47
N PHE A 252 35.83 44.72 21.32
CA PHE A 252 36.65 45.92 21.10
C PHE A 252 35.86 47.10 20.50
N LYS A 253 34.58 46.89 20.14
CA LYS A 253 33.69 47.91 19.57
C LYS A 253 34.30 48.62 18.36
N VAL A 254 35.05 47.86 17.55
CA VAL A 254 35.67 48.36 16.33
C VAL A 254 34.60 48.64 15.30
N VAL A 255 34.65 49.84 14.71
CA VAL A 255 33.77 50.26 13.61
C VAL A 255 34.50 50.18 12.27
N HIS A 256 33.73 50.12 11.17
CA HIS A 256 34.26 50.04 9.79
C HIS A 256 35.13 48.81 9.49
N LEU A 257 34.74 47.66 10.05
CA LEU A 257 35.40 46.39 9.77
C LEU A 257 35.03 45.90 8.35
N ARG A 258 36.04 45.45 7.60
CA ARG A 258 35.90 44.89 6.25
C ARG A 258 36.66 43.58 6.16
N GLU A 259 35.97 42.56 5.67
CA GLU A 259 36.57 41.28 5.27
C GLU A 259 37.01 41.34 3.81
N HIS A 260 38.13 40.69 3.49
CA HIS A 260 38.63 40.61 2.11
C HIS A 260 38.94 39.16 1.75
N ASP A 261 38.46 38.70 0.60
CA ASP A 261 38.75 37.35 0.09
C ASP A 261 40.05 37.31 -0.77
N THR A 262 40.83 38.41 -0.87
CA THR A 262 41.85 38.58 -1.93
C THR A 262 43.21 39.18 -1.49
N LYS A 263 43.68 40.22 -2.21
CA LYS A 263 45.06 40.75 -2.18
C LYS A 263 45.38 41.49 -0.89
N ASP A 264 44.38 42.02 -0.19
CA ASP A 264 44.55 42.73 1.08
C ASP A 264 44.48 41.76 2.27
N ALA A 265 44.68 42.26 3.49
CA ALA A 265 44.54 41.44 4.68
C ALA A 265 43.13 40.88 4.84
N ASP A 266 42.98 39.69 5.42
CA ASP A 266 41.67 39.03 5.59
C ASP A 266 40.67 39.92 6.33
N ILE A 267 41.12 40.66 7.35
CA ILE A 267 40.32 41.65 8.07
C ILE A 267 41.06 42.98 8.11
N THR A 268 40.36 44.07 7.77
CA THR A 268 40.86 45.44 7.91
C THR A 268 39.85 46.29 8.67
N PHE A 269 40.31 47.28 9.42
CA PHE A 269 39.43 48.18 10.18
C PHE A 269 40.14 49.48 10.56
N ILE A 270 39.39 50.46 11.02
CA ILE A 270 39.92 51.74 11.49
C ILE A 270 39.74 51.83 13.01
N HIS A 271 40.80 52.18 13.73
CA HIS A 271 40.76 52.45 15.16
C HIS A 271 41.66 53.64 15.50
N ASN A 272 41.17 54.60 16.28
CA ASN A 272 41.92 55.81 16.65
C ASN A 272 42.60 56.53 15.45
N LYS A 273 41.86 56.67 14.33
CA LYS A 273 42.33 57.28 13.06
C LYS A 273 43.52 56.57 12.39
N LYS A 274 43.79 55.30 12.74
CA LYS A 274 44.79 54.45 12.09
C LYS A 274 44.12 53.26 11.43
N ASP A 275 44.66 52.85 10.29
CA ASP A 275 44.26 51.63 9.59
C ASP A 275 44.97 50.42 10.18
N TYR A 276 44.20 49.41 10.58
CA TYR A 276 44.70 48.14 11.07
C TYR A 276 44.35 47.00 10.12
N ALA A 277 45.17 45.96 10.14
CA ALA A 277 45.00 44.76 9.34
C ALA A 277 45.33 43.48 10.11
N LEU A 278 44.57 42.42 9.88
CA LEU A 278 44.80 41.09 10.44
C LEU A 278 44.83 40.08 9.29
N GLU A 279 45.95 39.36 9.18
CA GLU A 279 46.11 38.26 8.23
C GLU A 279 45.96 36.93 8.97
N ILE A 280 45.08 36.06 8.52
CA ILE A 280 44.72 34.80 9.16
C ILE A 280 45.28 33.63 8.36
N GLU A 281 46.17 32.88 8.99
CA GLU A 281 47.02 31.93 8.28
C GLU A 281 46.81 30.50 8.75
N THR A 282 46.63 29.60 7.77
CA THR A 282 46.53 28.15 8.03
C THR A 282 47.80 27.37 7.71
N GLY A 283 48.84 28.05 7.21
CA GLY A 283 50.17 27.48 6.95
C GLY A 283 50.45 27.07 5.50
N THR A 284 49.49 27.25 4.59
CA THR A 284 49.67 26.95 3.15
C THR A 284 50.60 27.96 2.46
N TRP A 285 50.60 29.22 2.88
CA TRP A 285 51.36 30.32 2.26
C TRP A 285 52.88 30.19 2.39
N LEU A 286 53.39 29.58 3.45
CA LEU A 286 54.84 29.38 3.63
C LEU A 286 55.48 28.54 2.52
N LYS A 287 54.69 27.72 1.81
CA LYS A 287 55.16 26.95 0.65
C LYS A 287 55.37 27.86 -0.58
N LYS A 288 54.67 28.99 -0.67
CA LYS A 288 54.70 29.96 -1.79
C LYS A 288 55.53 31.19 -1.42
N LYS A 289 56.81 30.98 -1.06
CA LYS A 289 57.70 32.00 -0.47
C LYS A 289 57.68 33.37 -1.16
N LYS A 290 57.76 33.42 -2.50
CA LYS A 290 57.78 34.69 -3.26
C LYS A 290 56.48 35.48 -3.07
N GLN A 291 55.33 34.84 -3.30
CA GLN A 291 54.01 35.47 -3.14
C GLN A 291 53.80 35.94 -1.70
N PHE A 292 54.22 35.13 -0.73
CA PHE A 292 54.16 35.49 0.69
C PHE A 292 55.02 36.71 1.03
N GLN A 293 56.26 36.77 0.53
CA GLN A 293 57.14 37.93 0.73
C GLN A 293 56.56 39.20 0.09
N ASP A 294 55.97 39.08 -1.10
CA ASP A 294 55.34 40.22 -1.78
C ASP A 294 54.13 40.73 -1.00
N LYS A 295 53.31 39.82 -0.44
CA LYS A 295 52.19 40.15 0.46
C LYS A 295 52.69 40.86 1.73
N VAL A 296 53.71 40.34 2.40
CA VAL A 296 54.30 40.97 3.60
C VAL A 296 54.82 42.37 3.29
N LYS A 297 55.52 42.57 2.16
CA LYS A 297 55.97 43.89 1.71
C LYS A 297 54.80 44.84 1.49
N GLN A 298 53.72 44.37 0.87
CA GLN A 298 52.50 45.15 0.67
C GLN A 298 51.87 45.56 2.00
N LEU A 299 51.72 44.63 2.95
CA LEU A 299 51.12 44.90 4.26
C LEU A 299 51.98 45.88 5.09
N ASN A 300 53.31 45.70 5.11
CA ASN A 300 54.25 46.62 5.76
C ASN A 300 54.19 48.02 5.16
N ARG A 301 54.07 48.14 3.83
CA ARG A 301 53.94 49.44 3.17
C ARG A 301 52.62 50.13 3.51
N LYS A 302 51.52 49.37 3.54
CA LYS A 302 50.16 49.92 3.72
C LYS A 302 49.83 50.21 5.19
N TYR A 303 50.07 49.26 6.08
CA TYR A 303 49.64 49.32 7.49
C TYR A 303 50.80 49.57 8.47
N LYS A 304 52.05 49.65 8.00
CA LYS A 304 53.25 49.87 8.83
C LYS A 304 53.34 48.85 9.97
N ASN A 305 53.19 49.30 11.22
CA ASN A 305 53.24 48.47 12.42
C ASN A 305 51.83 48.14 12.99
N CYS A 306 50.76 48.50 12.28
CA CYS A 306 49.36 48.32 12.69
C CYS A 306 48.75 47.03 12.12
N TRP A 307 49.55 45.99 11.90
CA TRP A 307 49.04 44.71 11.42
C TRP A 307 49.71 43.51 12.08
N MET A 308 49.01 42.37 12.12
CA MET A 308 49.56 41.13 12.67
C MET A 308 49.00 39.87 12.00
N PHE A 309 49.74 38.78 12.12
CA PHE A 309 49.31 37.44 11.74
C PHE A 309 48.56 36.73 12.88
N ILE A 310 47.48 36.04 12.53
CA ILE A 310 46.76 35.11 13.40
C ILE A 310 46.87 33.72 12.78
N VAL A 311 47.65 32.83 13.39
CA VAL A 311 47.85 31.48 12.84
C VAL A 311 46.91 30.46 13.47
N SER A 312 46.46 29.50 12.67
CA SER A 312 45.61 28.38 13.12
C SER A 312 46.34 27.40 14.03
N ASN A 313 47.65 27.24 13.85
CA ASN A 313 48.49 26.27 14.54
C ASN A 313 49.64 26.97 15.28
N LYS A 314 49.84 26.64 16.57
CA LYS A 314 50.90 27.19 17.42
C LYS A 314 52.31 27.03 16.82
N ASN A 315 52.57 25.95 16.08
CA ASN A 315 53.87 25.66 15.49
C ASN A 315 54.22 26.62 14.34
N LEU A 316 53.21 27.30 13.77
CA LEU A 316 53.41 28.31 12.73
C LEU A 316 53.87 29.65 13.33
N VAL A 317 53.59 29.91 14.62
CA VAL A 317 53.94 31.19 15.27
C VAL A 317 55.43 31.49 15.09
N VAL A 318 56.31 30.53 15.37
CA VAL A 318 57.77 30.69 15.24
C VAL A 318 58.19 31.03 13.81
N GLN A 319 57.50 30.47 12.82
CA GLN A 319 57.82 30.67 11.40
C GLN A 319 57.36 32.06 10.90
N TYR A 320 56.14 32.46 11.27
CA TYR A 320 55.55 33.75 10.86
C TYR A 320 56.09 34.95 11.66
N ASN A 321 56.55 34.75 12.90
CA ASN A 321 57.09 35.83 13.73
C ASN A 321 58.37 36.48 13.17
N LYS A 322 59.01 35.85 12.16
CA LYS A 322 60.13 36.42 11.40
C LYS A 322 59.71 37.55 10.46
N TYR A 323 58.42 37.65 10.14
CA TYR A 323 57.88 38.57 9.13
C TYR A 323 57.00 39.68 9.71
N GLY A 324 56.55 39.53 10.96
CA GLY A 324 55.69 40.50 11.63
C GLY A 324 55.14 39.97 12.95
N VAL A 325 54.38 40.80 13.66
CA VAL A 325 53.71 40.41 14.90
C VAL A 325 52.81 39.21 14.62
N THR A 326 52.96 38.14 15.39
CA THR A 326 52.21 36.90 15.18
C THR A 326 51.61 36.39 16.47
N THR A 327 50.40 35.82 16.40
CA THR A 327 49.72 35.19 17.54
C THR A 327 48.98 33.93 17.13
N GLN A 328 48.74 33.05 18.10
CA GLN A 328 47.88 31.88 17.96
C GLN A 328 46.47 32.21 18.49
N ARG A 329 45.46 31.41 18.09
CA ARG A 329 44.04 31.60 18.44
C ARG A 329 43.77 31.97 19.91
N LYS A 330 44.29 31.18 20.87
CA LYS A 330 44.10 31.39 22.32
C LYS A 330 44.68 32.71 22.85
N SER A 331 45.58 33.34 22.11
CA SER A 331 46.30 34.55 22.54
C SER A 331 45.93 35.77 21.70
N VAL A 332 44.98 35.65 20.75
CA VAL A 332 44.55 36.75 19.87
C VAL A 332 44.02 37.91 20.68
N GLU A 333 43.09 37.68 21.62
CA GLU A 333 42.47 38.75 22.41
C GLU A 333 43.51 39.62 23.13
N LYS A 334 44.39 39.00 23.92
CA LYS A 334 45.44 39.70 24.67
C LYS A 334 46.40 40.45 23.74
N LYS A 335 46.67 39.93 22.54
CA LYS A 335 47.55 40.58 21.56
C LYS A 335 46.85 41.74 20.85
N LEU A 336 45.58 41.60 20.51
CA LEU A 336 44.74 42.69 19.97
C LEU A 336 44.64 43.84 20.95
N GLN A 337 44.39 43.57 22.23
CA GLN A 337 44.32 44.61 23.25
C GLN A 337 45.59 45.47 23.29
N LYS A 338 46.77 44.83 23.23
CA LYS A 338 48.06 45.54 23.16
C LYS A 338 48.24 46.29 21.85
N LEU A 339 47.82 45.71 20.72
CA LEU A 339 47.95 46.31 19.40
C LEU A 339 47.11 47.59 19.28
N LEU A 340 45.90 47.59 19.86
CA LEU A 340 44.95 48.72 19.80
C LEU A 340 45.29 49.85 20.79
N GLN A 341 46.10 49.58 21.83
CA GLN A 341 46.57 50.61 22.77
C GLN A 341 47.69 51.49 22.21
N ASN A 342 48.35 51.07 21.12
CA ASN A 342 49.44 51.78 20.46
C ASN A 342 48.93 52.77 19.40
#